data_AF-A0A7V3I3Q5-F1
#
_entry.id   AF-A0A7V3I3Q5-F1
#
_cell.length_a   1.000
_cell.length_b   1.000
_cell.length_c   1.000
_cell.angle_alpha   90.00
_cell.angle_beta   90.00
_cell.angle_gamma   90.00
#
_symmetry.space_group_name_H-M   'P 1'
#
loop_
_entity.id
_entity.type
_entity.pdbx_description
1 polymer ?
#
loop_
_entity_poly.entity_id
_entity_poly.type
_entity_poly.pdbx_seq_one_letter_code
_entity_poly.pdbx_strand_id
1 'polypeptide(L)'
;AVHGKSFVHDNRLYGHVIDPRSGRPSDRAALAAVWGPLAAETDALSTALLVLGKPGLRILKKRYREYRGMVVANSGESLICGQE
;
A
#
# COMPACT_ATOMS: atom_id res chain seq x y z
N ALA A 1 3.19 3.74 -5.20
CA ALA A 1 2.22 4.86 -5.11
C ALA A 1 2.78 6.09 -5.81
N VAL A 2 2.10 6.56 -6.84
CA VAL A 2 2.47 7.78 -7.59
C VAL A 2 1.86 9.05 -7.01
N HIS A 3 0.87 8.90 -6.14
CA HIS A 3 0.23 10.01 -5.41
C HIS A 3 1.15 10.51 -4.28
N GLY A 4 1.20 11.83 -4.08
CA GLY A 4 2.13 12.49 -3.15
C GLY A 4 3.46 12.84 -3.83
N LYS A 5 4.59 12.49 -3.20
CA LYS A 5 5.94 12.73 -3.76
C LYS A 5 6.21 11.78 -4.95
N SER A 6 6.58 12.35 -6.09
CA SER A 6 6.95 11.63 -7.31
C SER A 6 7.81 12.50 -8.22
N PHE A 7 8.43 11.90 -9.23
CA PHE A 7 9.17 12.61 -10.28
C PHE A 7 9.01 11.92 -11.63
N VAL A 8 9.28 12.66 -12.71
CA VAL A 8 9.24 12.14 -14.09
C VAL A 8 10.65 12.04 -14.63
N HIS A 9 10.97 10.91 -15.27
CA HIS A 9 12.23 10.68 -15.98
C HIS A 9 11.97 9.79 -17.20
N ASP A 10 12.55 10.12 -18.35
CA ASP A 10 12.34 9.41 -19.62
C ASP A 10 10.85 9.11 -19.93
N ASN A 11 10.02 10.16 -19.80
CA ASN A 11 8.58 10.09 -20.03
C ASN A 11 7.82 9.08 -19.15
N ARG A 12 8.41 8.65 -18.03
CA ARG A 12 7.82 7.73 -17.06
C ARG A 12 7.72 8.39 -15.68
N LEU A 13 6.57 8.19 -15.02
CA LEU A 13 6.32 8.67 -13.66
C LEU A 13 6.84 7.65 -12.63
N TYR A 14 7.59 8.13 -11.65
CA TYR A 14 8.19 7.34 -10.58
C TYR A 14 7.67 7.82 -9.21
N GLY A 15 7.06 6.90 -8.46
CA GLY A 15 6.61 7.15 -7.09
C GLY A 15 7.74 7.09 -6.07
N HIS A 16 7.54 7.68 -4.89
CA HIS A 16 8.55 7.70 -3.81
C HIS A 16 8.61 6.41 -2.97
N VAL A 17 7.57 5.58 -2.98
CA VAL A 17 7.58 4.31 -2.24
C VAL A 17 8.34 3.25 -3.03
N ILE A 18 9.40 2.69 -2.44
CA ILE A 18 10.30 1.72 -3.08
C ILE A 18 9.94 0.30 -2.67
N ASP A 19 9.90 -0.64 -3.62
CA ASP A 19 9.89 -2.08 -3.31
C ASP A 19 11.33 -2.50 -2.94
N PRO A 20 11.60 -2.85 -1.68
CA PRO A 20 12.94 -3.18 -1.21
C PRO A 20 13.53 -4.42 -1.89
N ARG A 21 12.71 -5.27 -2.51
CA ARG A 21 13.18 -6.47 -3.23
C ARG A 21 13.85 -6.14 -4.56
N SER A 22 13.44 -5.04 -5.20
CA SER A 22 13.93 -4.64 -6.52
C SER A 22 14.73 -3.34 -6.50
N GLY A 23 14.61 -2.53 -5.43
CA GLY A 23 15.16 -1.18 -5.37
C GLY A 23 14.42 -0.19 -6.29
N ARG A 24 13.30 -0.58 -6.89
CA ARG A 24 12.51 0.25 -7.82
C ARG A 24 11.22 0.76 -7.15
N PRO A 25 10.63 1.87 -7.63
CA PRO A 25 9.33 2.33 -7.15
C PRO A 25 8.24 1.25 -7.26
N SER A 26 7.43 1.11 -6.21
CA SER A 26 6.32 0.16 -6.16
C SER A 26 5.16 0.60 -7.07
N ASP A 27 4.69 -0.35 -7.88
CA ASP A 27 3.56 -0.23 -8.80
C ASP A 27 2.37 -1.13 -8.42
N ARG A 28 2.36 -1.77 -7.24
CA ARG A 28 1.33 -2.76 -6.88
C ARG A 28 0.00 -2.17 -6.39
N ALA A 29 0.00 -0.91 -5.99
CA ALA A 29 -1.17 -0.22 -5.48
C ALA A 29 -1.13 1.27 -5.83
N ALA A 30 -2.30 1.78 -6.21
CA ALA A 30 -2.55 3.20 -6.39
C ALA A 30 -2.67 3.90 -5.03
N LEU A 31 -3.36 3.23 -4.09
CA LEU A 31 -3.63 3.73 -2.74
C LEU A 31 -3.68 2.56 -1.75
N ALA A 32 -3.22 2.80 -0.53
CA ALA A 32 -3.49 1.95 0.62
C ALA A 32 -3.84 2.81 1.83
N ALA A 33 -4.79 2.34 2.63
CA ALA A 33 -5.19 2.98 3.87
C ALA A 33 -5.28 1.93 4.97
N VAL A 34 -4.87 2.28 6.18
CA VAL A 34 -4.93 1.40 7.37
C VAL A 34 -5.49 2.22 8.53
N TRP A 35 -6.37 1.62 9.33
CA TRP A 35 -6.89 2.20 10.56
C TRP A 35 -6.82 1.18 11.70
N GLY A 36 -6.55 1.68 12.91
CA GLY A 36 -6.33 0.89 14.12
C GLY A 36 -5.88 1.78 15.30
N PRO A 37 -5.50 1.18 16.44
CA PRO A 37 -5.29 1.91 17.69
C PRO A 37 -4.04 2.79 17.74
N LEU A 38 -2.97 2.47 16.99
CA LEU A 38 -1.71 3.20 17.04
C LEU A 38 -1.35 3.84 15.69
N ALA A 39 -1.22 5.17 15.68
CA ALA A 39 -0.93 5.94 14.45
C ALA A 39 0.41 5.56 13.79
N ALA A 40 1.44 5.28 14.59
CA ALA A 40 2.73 4.83 14.07
C ALA A 40 2.63 3.48 13.34
N GLU A 41 1.80 2.56 13.85
CA GLU A 41 1.59 1.27 13.20
C GLU A 41 0.75 1.44 11.92
N THR A 42 -0.29 2.29 11.93
CA THR A 42 -1.06 2.56 10.71
C THR A 42 -0.22 3.15 9.59
N ASP A 43 0.72 4.04 9.91
CA ASP A 43 1.65 4.63 8.95
C ASP A 43 2.56 3.56 8.32
N ALA A 44 3.22 2.77 9.17
CA ALA A 44 4.09 1.68 8.73
C ALA A 44 3.34 0.62 7.90
N LEU A 45 2.15 0.21 8.36
CA LEU A 45 1.33 -0.80 7.69
C LEU A 45 0.77 -0.30 6.36
N SER A 46 0.36 0.97 6.27
CA SER A 46 -0.12 1.54 5.01
C SER A 46 0.98 1.57 3.95
N THR A 47 2.21 1.92 4.34
CA THR A 47 3.38 1.86 3.45
C THR A 47 3.69 0.42 3.04
N ALA A 48 3.62 -0.55 3.96
CA ALA A 48 3.78 -1.95 3.63
C ALA A 48 2.72 -2.45 2.64
N LEU A 49 1.47 -2.01 2.76
CA LEU A 49 0.40 -2.33 1.80
C LEU A 49 0.62 -1.69 0.43
N LEU A 50 1.21 -0.50 0.34
CA LEU A 50 1.61 0.10 -0.94
C LEU A 50 2.67 -0.73 -1.67
N VAL A 51 3.53 -1.45 -0.94
CA VAL A 51 4.54 -2.35 -1.50
C VAL A 51 3.94 -3.72 -1.84
N LEU A 52 3.10 -4.27 -0.96
CA LEU A 52 2.58 -5.63 -1.10
C LEU A 52 1.34 -5.72 -2.01
N GLY A 53 0.56 -4.65 -2.13
CA GLY A 53 -0.75 -4.63 -2.79
C GLY A 53 -1.81 -5.44 -2.04
N LYS A 54 -2.86 -5.84 -2.74
CA LYS A 54 -3.98 -6.63 -2.19
C LYS A 54 -3.55 -7.88 -1.39
N PRO A 55 -2.52 -8.65 -1.80
CA PRO A 55 -2.02 -9.78 -0.99
C PRO A 55 -1.60 -9.42 0.43
N GLY A 56 -1.19 -8.16 0.66
CA GLY A 56 -0.84 -7.65 1.98
C GLY A 56 -2.00 -7.61 2.97
N LEU A 57 -3.25 -7.46 2.49
CA LEU A 57 -4.44 -7.45 3.35
C LEU A 57 -4.62 -8.77 4.12
N ARG A 58 -4.25 -9.90 3.50
CA ARG A 58 -4.26 -11.20 4.18
C ARG A 58 -3.24 -11.28 5.31
N ILE A 59 -2.08 -10.63 5.15
CA ILE A 59 -1.05 -10.57 6.20
C ILE A 59 -1.54 -9.65 7.33
N LEU A 60 -2.10 -8.50 6.99
CA LEU A 60 -2.73 -7.58 7.93
C LEU A 60 -3.77 -8.30 8.80
N LYS A 61 -4.74 -8.99 8.17
CA LYS A 61 -5.80 -9.76 8.86
C LYS A 61 -5.24 -10.79 9.83
N LYS A 62 -4.15 -11.48 9.46
CA LYS A 62 -3.57 -12.58 10.23
C LYS A 62 -2.69 -12.11 11.39
N ARG A 63 -1.87 -11.07 11.18
CA ARG A 63 -0.84 -10.64 12.15
C ARG A 63 -1.25 -9.41 12.98
N TYR A 64 -2.17 -8.59 12.49
CA TYR A 64 -2.55 -7.31 13.08
C TYR A 64 -4.08 -7.27 13.23
N ARG A 65 -4.62 -8.12 14.11
CA ARG A 65 -6.09 -8.40 14.20
C ARG A 65 -6.94 -7.18 14.58
N GLU A 66 -6.37 -6.21 15.27
CA GLU A 66 -7.02 -4.95 15.66
C GLU A 66 -7.03 -3.92 14.52
N TYR A 67 -6.27 -4.17 13.47
CA TYR A 67 -6.14 -3.30 12.32
C TYR A 67 -7.08 -3.73 11.19
N ARG A 68 -7.46 -2.75 10.39
CA ARG A 68 -8.20 -2.92 9.14
C ARG A 68 -7.51 -2.07 8.07
N GLY A 69 -7.74 -2.42 6.83
CA GLY A 69 -7.13 -1.68 5.74
C GLY A 69 -7.80 -1.92 4.41
N MET A 70 -7.47 -1.05 3.46
CA MET A 70 -7.96 -1.04 2.11
C MET A 70 -6.79 -0.90 1.15
N VAL A 71 -6.86 -1.58 0.00
CA VAL A 71 -5.94 -1.39 -1.11
C VAL A 71 -6.74 -1.12 -2.38
N VAL A 72 -6.34 -0.10 -3.12
CA VAL A 72 -6.84 0.19 -4.47
C VAL A 72 -5.74 -0.15 -5.48
N ALA A 73 -6.03 -1.05 -6.41
CA ALA A 73 -5.13 -1.39 -7.50
C ALA A 73 -5.02 -0.23 -8.51
N ASN A 74 -3.99 -0.22 -9.35
CA ASN A 74 -3.87 0.79 -10.40
C ASN A 74 -5.01 0.74 -11.44
N SER A 75 -5.71 -0.40 -11.54
CA SER A 75 -6.93 -0.53 -12.34
C SER A 75 -8.16 0.18 -11.73
N GLY A 76 -8.05 0.70 -10.51
CA GLY A 76 -9.15 1.30 -9.74
C GLY A 76 -9.93 0.30 -8.88
N GLU A 77 -9.68 -1.01 -9.02
CA GLU A 77 -10.35 -2.04 -8.22
C GLU A 77 -9.88 -2.00 -6.76
N SER A 78 -10.81 -1.87 -5.83
CA SER A 78 -10.55 -1.80 -4.39
C SER A 78 -10.86 -3.10 -3.66
N LEU A 79 -10.11 -3.38 -2.60
CA LEU A 79 -10.37 -4.48 -1.67
C LEU A 79 -10.18 -4.00 -0.23
N ILE A 80 -11.09 -4.38 0.66
CA ILE A 80 -11.05 -4.02 2.08
C ILE A 80 -10.91 -5.30 2.92
N CYS A 81 -9.97 -5.29 3.87
CA CYS A 81 -9.83 -6.36 4.85
C CYS A 81 -11.05 -6.38 5.79
N GLY A 82 -11.85 -7.46 5.75
CA GLY A 82 -13.03 -7.65 6.61
C GLY A 82 -14.39 -7.46 5.92
N GLN A 83 -14.41 -7.29 4.59
CA GLN A 83 -15.61 -7.33 3.74
C GLN A 83 -15.65 -8.63 2.91
N GLU A 84 -15.19 -9.76 3.50
CA GLU A 84 -15.34 -11.10 2.91
C GLU A 84 -16.67 -11.71 3.32
#